data_AF-A0A0W0XFW2-F1
#
_entry.id   AF-A0A0W0XFW2-F1
#
_cell.length_a   1.000
_cell.length_b   1.000
_cell.length_c   1.000
_cell.angle_alpha   90.00
_cell.angle_beta   90.00
_cell.angle_gamma   90.00
#
_symmetry.space_group_name_H-M   'P 1'
#
loop_
_entity.id
_entity.type
_entity.pdbx_description
1 polymer ?
#
loop_
_entity_poly.entity_id
_entity_poly.type
_entity_poly.pdbx_seq_one_letter_code
_entity_poly.pdbx_strand_id
1 'polypeptide(L)'
;MRHEVLLVTLEDKPQGFTDGDMRLFATLDAVELRAMAQHRSLKANRTILHRLVLTEGACPEEIKEQFFRNLATLLSLMKPVLTEDDTKRLTHHVLITANVPYVKELVRTATELELEVFSNRAVIATHLDSQEYSHRAMRCRELGITVPTKEEIRRHSQKVLRTEVAVASVSVAPVVAEKESEFLREMLLAVESKLARVEREKTTAAEELRKLQEQHAETQALLGEAQERLAKVDGLDSELAREKEQRETVQAQLQRTRAKLQQAKDREALLNDNLDKANEKAASLEDELAQAVAEARELQRLNQQLTVQSGEFRRRERATTLQLEHAQRAQTLLQQGMTALAMANGATPEISEGDVVSAAARTTHRRPAAREDLAEAAAASFSGERMSSRKRSAAQPSDDLELDSRQAPTAAAPSVAHSSSSMFASRKRAAASEVLPEAPEFKRVPSLL
;
A
#
# COMPACT_ATOMS: atom_id res chain seq x y z
N MET A 1 -10.13 -9.50 -10.97
CA MET A 1 -10.83 -10.80 -10.96
C MET A 1 -9.90 -11.81 -10.30
N ARG A 2 -10.27 -12.43 -9.17
CA ARG A 2 -9.30 -13.20 -8.36
C ARG A 2 -8.80 -14.46 -9.08
N HIS A 3 -9.68 -15.12 -9.83
CA HIS A 3 -9.34 -16.30 -10.60
C HIS A 3 -8.30 -16.08 -11.70
N GLU A 4 -8.17 -14.87 -12.25
CA GLU A 4 -7.16 -14.56 -13.27
C GLU A 4 -5.74 -14.81 -12.76
N VAL A 5 -5.48 -14.54 -11.47
CA VAL A 5 -4.18 -14.78 -10.82
C VAL A 5 -3.77 -16.25 -10.91
N LEU A 6 -4.73 -17.17 -10.78
CA LEU A 6 -4.49 -18.61 -10.89
C LEU A 6 -4.27 -19.07 -12.34
N LEU A 7 -4.71 -18.27 -13.32
CA LEU A 7 -4.61 -18.59 -14.75
C LEU A 7 -3.32 -18.05 -15.39
N VAL A 8 -2.72 -16.98 -14.85
CA VAL A 8 -1.50 -16.35 -15.42
C VAL A 8 -0.39 -17.37 -15.66
N THR A 9 -0.16 -18.27 -14.71
CA THR A 9 0.92 -19.27 -14.77
C THR A 9 0.59 -20.51 -15.61
N LEU A 10 -0.57 -20.56 -16.28
CA LEU A 10 -0.88 -21.62 -17.25
C LEU A 10 -0.12 -21.45 -18.56
N GLU A 11 0.30 -20.22 -18.89
CA GLU A 11 1.04 -19.94 -20.12
C GLU A 11 2.52 -20.34 -20.04
N ASP A 12 3.09 -20.34 -18.83
CA ASP A 12 4.49 -20.67 -18.58
C ASP A 12 4.73 -22.17 -18.32
N LYS A 13 5.91 -22.52 -17.79
CA LYS A 13 6.16 -23.87 -17.25
C LYS A 13 5.14 -24.11 -16.14
N PRO A 14 4.30 -25.16 -16.24
CA PRO A 14 3.18 -25.31 -15.33
C PRO A 14 3.74 -25.66 -13.96
N GLN A 15 3.57 -24.74 -13.02
CA GLN A 15 3.89 -24.96 -11.61
C GLN A 15 2.60 -25.35 -10.89
N GLY A 16 2.75 -26.23 -9.89
CA GLY A 16 1.67 -26.57 -8.97
C GLY A 16 1.09 -25.35 -8.26
N PHE A 17 0.01 -25.55 -7.51
CA PHE A 17 -0.49 -24.49 -6.63
C PHE A 17 0.45 -24.31 -5.44
N THR A 18 0.78 -23.06 -5.15
CA THR A 18 1.38 -22.67 -3.87
C THR A 18 0.32 -22.68 -2.77
N ASP A 19 0.72 -22.61 -1.50
CA ASP A 19 -0.23 -22.50 -0.38
C ASP A 19 -1.16 -21.28 -0.51
N GLY A 20 -0.63 -20.17 -1.03
CA GLY A 20 -1.42 -18.98 -1.35
C GLY A 20 -2.45 -19.24 -2.45
N ASP A 21 -2.05 -19.94 -3.52
CA ASP A 21 -2.96 -20.31 -4.62
C ASP A 21 -4.07 -21.26 -4.14
N MET A 22 -3.76 -22.22 -3.26
CA MET A 22 -4.75 -23.12 -2.68
C MET A 22 -5.77 -22.37 -1.82
N ARG A 23 -5.31 -21.45 -0.97
CA ARG A 23 -6.20 -20.57 -0.17
C ARG A 23 -7.07 -19.71 -1.07
N LEU A 24 -6.48 -19.12 -2.13
CA LEU A 24 -7.23 -18.32 -3.09
C LEU A 24 -8.32 -19.17 -3.78
N PHE A 25 -7.96 -20.36 -4.27
CA PHE A 25 -8.89 -21.29 -4.94
C PHE A 25 -10.06 -21.69 -4.04
N ALA A 26 -9.82 -21.91 -2.75
CA ALA A 26 -10.86 -22.22 -1.78
C ALA A 26 -11.84 -21.05 -1.54
N THR A 27 -11.43 -19.80 -1.81
CA THR A 27 -12.29 -18.61 -1.64
C THR A 27 -13.06 -18.17 -2.89
N LEU A 28 -12.90 -18.89 -4.00
CA LEU A 28 -13.56 -18.58 -5.26
C LEU A 28 -15.05 -18.90 -5.20
N ASP A 29 -15.85 -18.04 -5.84
CA ASP A 29 -17.28 -18.26 -6.00
C ASP A 29 -17.60 -19.12 -7.25
N ALA A 30 -18.87 -19.50 -7.40
CA ALA A 30 -19.31 -20.35 -8.51
C ALA A 30 -19.17 -19.68 -9.89
N VAL A 31 -19.20 -18.35 -9.97
CA VAL A 31 -19.05 -17.60 -11.23
C VAL A 31 -17.58 -17.61 -11.66
N GLU A 32 -16.67 -17.39 -10.72
CA GLU A 32 -15.23 -17.47 -10.91
C GLU A 32 -14.78 -18.89 -11.26
N LEU A 33 -15.32 -19.92 -10.59
CA LEU A 33 -15.06 -21.32 -10.93
C LEU A 33 -15.54 -21.68 -12.34
N ARG A 34 -16.68 -21.14 -12.78
CA ARG A 34 -17.18 -21.33 -14.15
C ARG A 34 -16.27 -20.66 -15.18
N ALA A 35 -15.80 -19.44 -14.90
CA ALA A 35 -14.84 -18.76 -15.76
C ALA A 35 -13.54 -19.56 -15.88
N MET A 36 -13.03 -20.10 -14.76
CA MET A 36 -11.86 -20.99 -14.77
C MET A 36 -12.08 -22.29 -15.54
N ALA A 37 -13.25 -22.91 -15.41
CA ALA A 37 -13.59 -24.14 -16.14
C ALA A 37 -13.58 -23.95 -17.66
N GLN A 38 -13.99 -22.75 -18.13
CA GLN A 38 -14.05 -22.40 -19.55
C GLN A 38 -12.70 -21.90 -20.09
N HIS A 39 -11.78 -21.51 -19.22
CA HIS A 39 -10.49 -20.97 -19.64
C HIS A 39 -9.55 -22.09 -20.13
N ARG A 40 -9.00 -21.89 -21.33
CA ARG A 40 -7.98 -22.76 -21.91
C ARG A 40 -6.82 -21.92 -22.43
N SER A 41 -5.59 -22.29 -22.09
CA SER A 41 -4.39 -21.62 -22.60
C SER A 41 -4.30 -21.82 -24.11
N LEU A 42 -4.29 -20.72 -24.87
CA LEU A 42 -4.22 -20.74 -26.33
C LEU A 42 -2.90 -21.36 -26.85
N LYS A 43 -1.80 -21.13 -26.14
CA LYS A 43 -0.45 -21.58 -26.54
C LYS A 43 -0.24 -23.07 -26.31
N ALA A 44 -0.65 -23.57 -25.14
CA ALA A 44 -0.30 -24.93 -24.70
C ALA A 44 -1.47 -25.92 -24.73
N ASN A 45 -2.70 -25.45 -25.02
CA ASN A 45 -3.93 -26.22 -24.89
C ASN A 45 -4.08 -26.86 -23.50
N ARG A 46 -3.74 -26.10 -22.45
CA ARG A 46 -3.78 -26.55 -21.06
C ARG A 46 -4.98 -25.96 -20.32
N THR A 47 -5.45 -26.74 -19.36
CA THR A 47 -6.51 -26.37 -18.42
C THR A 47 -5.94 -26.18 -17.02
N ILE A 48 -6.70 -25.55 -16.12
CA ILE A 48 -6.29 -25.39 -14.71
C ILE A 48 -6.01 -26.72 -14.00
N LEU A 49 -6.64 -27.82 -14.42
CA LEU A 49 -6.38 -29.15 -13.87
C LEU A 49 -4.91 -29.56 -14.00
N HIS A 50 -4.20 -29.09 -15.03
CA HIS A 50 -2.79 -29.40 -15.20
C HIS A 50 -1.94 -28.81 -14.07
N ARG A 51 -2.29 -27.61 -13.57
CA ARG A 51 -1.62 -27.05 -12.38
C ARG A 51 -2.03 -27.78 -11.11
N LEU A 52 -3.32 -28.08 -10.97
CA LEU A 52 -3.84 -28.78 -9.79
C LEU A 52 -3.19 -30.16 -9.60
N VAL A 53 -2.92 -30.91 -10.68
CA VAL A 53 -2.24 -32.22 -10.61
C VAL A 53 -0.75 -32.10 -10.25
N LEU A 54 -0.13 -30.96 -10.57
CA LEU A 54 1.28 -30.67 -10.29
C LEU A 54 1.51 -30.06 -8.90
N THR A 55 0.47 -29.89 -8.10
CA THR A 55 0.59 -29.41 -6.72
C THR A 55 1.34 -30.42 -5.86
N GLU A 56 2.57 -30.06 -5.47
CA GLU A 56 3.42 -30.90 -4.63
C GLU A 56 3.13 -30.70 -3.13
N GLY A 57 2.61 -29.53 -2.74
CA GLY A 57 2.27 -29.20 -1.34
C GLY A 57 1.05 -29.95 -0.82
N ALA A 58 1.01 -30.21 0.49
CA ALA A 58 -0.19 -30.70 1.15
C ALA A 58 -1.24 -29.59 1.23
N CYS A 59 -2.51 -29.92 0.98
CA CYS A 59 -3.60 -28.96 1.17
C CYS A 59 -3.73 -28.64 2.67
N PRO A 60 -3.64 -27.35 3.09
CA PRO A 60 -3.78 -26.97 4.49
C PRO A 60 -5.13 -27.44 5.06
N GLU A 61 -5.11 -28.06 6.24
CA GLU A 61 -6.32 -28.67 6.84
C GLU A 61 -7.44 -27.64 7.06
N GLU A 62 -7.11 -26.36 7.31
CA GLU A 62 -8.12 -25.31 7.51
C GLU A 62 -8.99 -25.06 6.26
N ILE A 63 -8.45 -25.26 5.06
CA ILE A 63 -9.15 -24.97 3.80
C ILE A 63 -9.56 -26.23 3.04
N LYS A 64 -9.13 -27.40 3.50
CA LYS A 64 -9.24 -28.67 2.78
C LYS A 64 -10.66 -28.99 2.33
N GLU A 65 -11.63 -28.89 3.23
CA GLU A 65 -13.04 -29.19 2.90
C GLU A 65 -13.57 -28.26 1.80
N GLN A 66 -13.34 -26.95 1.95
CA GLN A 66 -13.80 -25.97 0.98
C GLN A 66 -13.06 -26.08 -0.35
N PHE A 67 -11.75 -26.39 -0.32
CA PHE A 67 -10.93 -26.62 -1.50
C PHE A 67 -11.47 -27.80 -2.33
N PHE A 68 -11.71 -28.95 -1.70
CA PHE A 68 -12.24 -30.12 -2.41
C PHE A 68 -13.69 -29.94 -2.85
N ARG A 69 -14.51 -29.17 -2.13
CA ARG A 69 -15.85 -28.75 -2.58
C ARG A 69 -15.79 -27.89 -3.85
N ASN A 70 -14.86 -26.93 -3.89
CA ASN A 70 -14.62 -26.11 -5.09
C ASN A 70 -14.04 -26.95 -6.23
N LEU A 71 -13.16 -27.91 -5.95
CA LEU A 71 -12.64 -28.85 -6.95
C LEU A 71 -13.75 -29.71 -7.56
N ALA A 72 -14.65 -30.26 -6.74
CA ALA A 72 -15.79 -31.04 -7.24
C ALA A 72 -16.69 -30.20 -8.14
N THR A 73 -16.96 -28.95 -7.74
CA THR A 73 -17.72 -27.99 -8.54
C THR A 73 -17.02 -27.69 -9.88
N LEU A 74 -15.71 -27.42 -9.84
CA LEU A 74 -14.91 -27.18 -11.03
C LEU A 74 -14.93 -28.38 -11.98
N LEU A 75 -14.69 -29.59 -11.47
CA LEU A 75 -14.71 -30.82 -12.25
C LEU A 75 -16.07 -31.06 -12.92
N SER A 76 -17.17 -30.83 -12.20
CA SER A 76 -18.53 -30.91 -12.74
C SER A 76 -18.73 -29.94 -13.91
N LEU A 77 -18.27 -28.69 -13.77
CA LEU A 77 -18.34 -27.67 -14.83
C LEU A 77 -17.43 -27.97 -16.02
N MET A 78 -16.31 -28.65 -15.80
CA MET A 78 -15.35 -29.01 -16.84
C MET A 78 -15.71 -30.30 -17.59
N LYS A 79 -16.61 -31.13 -17.06
CA LYS A 79 -17.06 -32.40 -17.70
C LYS A 79 -17.35 -32.28 -19.21
N PRO A 80 -18.09 -31.27 -19.72
CA PRO A 80 -18.35 -31.14 -21.15
C PRO A 80 -17.20 -30.53 -21.96
N VAL A 81 -16.19 -29.95 -21.32
CA VAL A 81 -15.10 -29.20 -21.97
C VAL A 81 -13.84 -30.05 -22.13
N LEU A 82 -13.68 -31.09 -21.32
CA LEU A 82 -12.46 -31.91 -21.30
C LEU A 82 -12.34 -32.78 -22.55
N THR A 83 -11.18 -32.69 -23.20
CA THR A 83 -10.86 -33.49 -24.38
C THR A 83 -10.17 -34.80 -23.99
N GLU A 84 -10.12 -35.76 -24.93
CA GLU A 84 -9.40 -37.02 -24.72
C GLU A 84 -7.90 -36.77 -24.49
N ASP A 85 -7.34 -35.74 -25.14
CA ASP A 85 -5.94 -35.36 -24.97
C ASP A 85 -5.66 -34.76 -23.60
N ASP A 86 -6.59 -33.98 -23.03
CA ASP A 86 -6.47 -33.51 -21.64
C ASP A 86 -6.43 -34.71 -20.69
N THR A 87 -7.31 -35.68 -20.90
CA THR A 87 -7.40 -36.90 -20.10
C THR A 87 -6.10 -37.71 -20.17
N LYS A 88 -5.48 -37.85 -21.35
CA LYS A 88 -4.17 -38.50 -21.50
C LYS A 88 -3.07 -37.77 -20.74
N ARG A 89 -2.97 -36.44 -20.90
CA ARG A 89 -1.93 -35.61 -20.26
C ARG A 89 -2.08 -35.59 -18.74
N LEU A 90 -3.29 -35.39 -18.24
CA LEU A 90 -3.58 -35.37 -16.81
C LEU A 90 -3.30 -36.73 -16.17
N THR A 91 -3.70 -37.83 -16.81
CA THR A 91 -3.36 -39.19 -16.36
C THR A 91 -1.85 -39.39 -16.29
N HIS A 92 -1.10 -38.94 -17.30
CA HIS A 92 0.36 -39.03 -17.29
C HIS A 92 1.00 -38.26 -16.12
N HIS A 93 0.52 -37.04 -15.85
CA HIS A 93 1.02 -36.25 -14.72
C HIS A 93 0.70 -36.90 -13.37
N VAL A 94 -0.54 -37.36 -13.17
CA VAL A 94 -0.98 -38.05 -11.96
C VAL A 94 -0.08 -39.26 -11.64
N LEU A 95 0.33 -40.03 -12.65
CA LEU A 95 1.19 -41.20 -12.47
C LEU A 95 2.62 -40.85 -12.03
N ILE A 96 3.09 -39.64 -12.32
CA ILE A 96 4.46 -39.19 -12.02
C ILE A 96 4.53 -38.39 -10.72
N THR A 97 3.44 -37.73 -10.31
CA THR A 97 3.38 -36.88 -9.11
C THR A 97 3.80 -37.62 -7.84
N ALA A 98 4.63 -36.96 -7.01
CA ALA A 98 5.15 -37.51 -5.76
C ALA A 98 4.16 -37.41 -4.58
N ASN A 99 3.23 -36.45 -4.62
CA ASN A 99 2.25 -36.21 -3.55
C ASN A 99 1.05 -37.19 -3.62
N VAL A 100 1.27 -38.42 -3.15
CA VAL A 100 0.28 -39.49 -3.18
C VAL A 100 -1.03 -39.15 -2.44
N PRO A 101 -1.03 -38.60 -1.21
CA PRO A 101 -2.27 -38.33 -0.47
C PRO A 101 -3.20 -37.34 -1.19
N TYR A 102 -2.64 -36.25 -1.71
CA TYR A 102 -3.41 -35.23 -2.42
C TYR A 102 -3.99 -35.78 -3.73
N VAL A 103 -3.17 -36.48 -4.52
CA VAL A 103 -3.61 -37.05 -5.79
C VAL A 103 -4.67 -38.13 -5.59
N LYS A 104 -4.56 -38.93 -4.54
CA LYS A 104 -5.58 -39.93 -4.19
C LYS A 104 -6.95 -39.28 -3.94
N GLU A 105 -6.98 -38.16 -3.22
CA GLU A 105 -8.20 -37.38 -2.99
C GLU A 105 -8.74 -36.74 -4.27
N LEU A 106 -7.85 -36.24 -5.13
CA LEU A 106 -8.20 -35.71 -6.45
C LEU A 106 -8.86 -36.77 -7.35
N VAL A 107 -8.28 -37.97 -7.42
CA VAL A 107 -8.80 -39.12 -8.19
C VAL A 107 -10.11 -39.61 -7.59
N ARG A 108 -10.23 -39.67 -6.26
CA ARG A 108 -11.49 -40.02 -5.58
C ARG A 108 -12.61 -39.05 -5.95
N THR A 109 -12.35 -37.73 -5.84
CA THR A 109 -13.33 -36.68 -6.17
C THR A 109 -13.79 -36.76 -7.63
N ALA A 110 -12.87 -37.04 -8.57
CA ALA A 110 -13.23 -37.24 -9.97
C ALA A 110 -14.05 -38.52 -10.20
N THR A 111 -13.72 -39.61 -9.49
CA THR A 111 -14.44 -40.89 -9.59
C THR A 111 -15.87 -40.76 -9.07
N GLU A 112 -16.08 -40.04 -7.96
CA GLU A 112 -17.41 -39.73 -7.40
C GLU A 112 -18.30 -38.93 -8.37
N LEU A 113 -17.70 -38.18 -9.29
CA LEU A 113 -18.39 -37.40 -10.34
C LEU A 113 -18.50 -38.15 -11.69
N GLU A 114 -18.11 -39.43 -11.72
CA GLU A 114 -18.06 -40.26 -12.92
C GLU A 114 -17.23 -39.61 -14.04
N LEU A 115 -16.07 -39.04 -13.67
CA LEU A 115 -15.14 -38.39 -14.57
C LEU A 115 -13.88 -39.24 -14.74
N GLU A 116 -13.69 -39.82 -15.93
CA GLU A 116 -12.51 -40.64 -16.27
C GLU A 116 -11.25 -39.83 -16.60
N VAL A 117 -11.15 -38.59 -16.10
CA VAL A 117 -10.13 -37.59 -16.49
C VAL A 117 -8.71 -37.99 -16.06
N PHE A 118 -8.58 -38.73 -14.96
CA PHE A 118 -7.30 -39.21 -14.43
C PHE A 118 -7.12 -40.72 -14.64
N SER A 119 -8.00 -41.35 -15.44
CA SER A 119 -8.07 -42.81 -15.57
C SER A 119 -8.01 -43.27 -17.02
N ASN A 120 -7.20 -42.60 -17.86
CA ASN A 120 -7.01 -43.04 -19.23
C ASN A 120 -6.35 -44.43 -19.28
N ARG A 121 -7.14 -45.44 -19.66
CA ARG A 121 -6.70 -46.85 -19.66
C ARG A 121 -5.49 -47.10 -20.56
N ALA A 122 -5.39 -46.43 -21.69
CA ALA A 122 -4.27 -46.60 -22.61
C ALA A 122 -2.96 -46.08 -21.99
N VAL A 123 -2.99 -44.89 -21.38
CA VAL A 123 -1.80 -44.29 -20.73
C VAL A 123 -1.36 -45.14 -19.53
N ILE A 124 -2.31 -45.59 -18.71
CA ILE A 124 -2.01 -46.46 -17.56
C ILE A 124 -1.43 -47.80 -18.06
N ALA A 125 -2.01 -48.40 -19.09
CA ALA A 125 -1.51 -49.63 -19.68
C ALA A 125 -0.06 -49.48 -20.19
N THR A 126 0.24 -48.40 -20.92
CA THR A 126 1.61 -48.11 -21.39
C THR A 126 2.57 -47.85 -20.22
N HIS A 127 2.13 -47.17 -19.17
CA HIS A 127 2.96 -46.95 -17.97
C HIS A 127 3.30 -48.27 -17.25
N LEU A 128 2.34 -49.21 -17.22
CA LEU A 128 2.49 -50.52 -16.60
C LEU A 128 3.23 -51.54 -17.48
N ASP A 129 3.33 -51.33 -18.78
CA ASP A 129 4.11 -52.15 -19.72
C ASP A 129 5.63 -51.87 -19.60
N SER A 130 6.14 -51.98 -18.38
CA SER A 130 7.54 -51.82 -18.03
C SER A 130 7.99 -53.01 -17.19
N GLN A 131 9.31 -53.25 -17.15
CA GLN A 131 9.92 -54.28 -16.31
C GLN A 131 9.60 -54.10 -14.81
N GLU A 132 9.23 -52.88 -14.41
CA GLU A 132 8.84 -52.51 -13.04
C GLU A 132 7.33 -52.63 -12.76
N TYR A 133 6.61 -53.49 -13.49
CA TYR A 133 5.15 -53.64 -13.39
C TYR A 133 4.64 -53.68 -11.94
N SER A 134 5.25 -54.52 -11.09
CA SER A 134 4.81 -54.69 -9.70
C SER A 134 4.86 -53.38 -8.90
N HIS A 135 5.94 -52.61 -9.04
CA HIS A 135 6.12 -51.34 -8.34
C HIS A 135 5.14 -50.28 -8.86
N ARG A 136 5.00 -50.16 -10.17
CA ARG A 136 4.09 -49.19 -10.80
C ARG A 136 2.62 -49.53 -10.53
N ALA A 137 2.26 -50.81 -10.51
CA ALA A 137 0.91 -51.26 -10.16
C ALA A 137 0.58 -50.96 -8.69
N MET A 138 1.53 -51.16 -7.77
CA MET A 138 1.36 -50.75 -6.37
C MET A 138 1.13 -49.25 -6.25
N ARG A 139 1.97 -48.43 -6.91
CA ARG A 139 1.82 -46.98 -6.93
C ARG A 139 0.48 -46.52 -7.50
N CYS A 140 0.00 -47.13 -8.59
CA CYS A 140 -1.32 -46.81 -9.15
C CYS A 140 -2.45 -47.05 -8.13
N ARG A 141 -2.39 -48.16 -7.37
CA ARG A 141 -3.38 -48.44 -6.30
C ARG A 141 -3.31 -47.43 -5.17
N GLU A 142 -2.11 -47.00 -4.78
CA GLU A 142 -1.92 -45.98 -3.75
C GLU A 142 -2.53 -44.64 -4.16
N LEU A 143 -2.41 -44.28 -5.44
CA LEU A 143 -3.05 -43.10 -6.05
C LEU A 143 -4.57 -43.27 -6.25
N GLY A 144 -5.15 -44.43 -5.92
CA GLY A 144 -6.58 -44.70 -6.11
C GLY A 144 -6.97 -45.01 -7.56
N ILE A 145 -6.01 -45.26 -8.45
CA ILE A 145 -6.26 -45.59 -9.85
C ILE A 145 -6.56 -47.09 -9.99
N THR A 146 -7.61 -47.42 -10.73
CA THR A 146 -7.93 -48.81 -11.08
C THR A 146 -6.88 -49.37 -12.02
N VAL A 147 -6.20 -50.44 -11.60
CA VAL A 147 -5.16 -51.10 -12.38
C VAL A 147 -5.79 -52.00 -13.45
N PRO A 148 -5.50 -51.79 -14.75
CA PRO A 148 -5.98 -52.65 -15.84
C PRO A 148 -5.50 -54.09 -15.69
N THR A 149 -6.26 -55.02 -16.26
CA THR A 149 -5.88 -56.44 -16.32
C THR A 149 -4.68 -56.67 -17.23
N LYS A 150 -3.93 -57.78 -17.05
CA LYS A 150 -2.75 -58.09 -17.88
C LYS A 150 -3.10 -58.21 -19.37
N GLU A 151 -4.30 -58.69 -19.67
CA GLU A 151 -4.84 -58.82 -21.03
C GLU A 151 -5.09 -57.44 -21.67
N GLU A 152 -5.62 -56.48 -20.90
CA GLU A 152 -5.82 -55.10 -21.35
C GLU A 152 -4.48 -54.41 -21.62
N ILE A 153 -3.49 -54.60 -20.75
CA ILE A 153 -2.15 -54.05 -20.92
C ILE A 153 -1.54 -54.53 -22.25
N ARG A 154 -1.57 -55.85 -22.51
CA ARG A 154 -1.08 -56.44 -23.76
C ARG A 154 -1.81 -55.92 -25.00
N ARG A 155 -3.14 -55.74 -24.93
CA ARG A 155 -3.92 -55.22 -26.06
C ARG A 155 -3.54 -53.78 -26.41
N HIS A 156 -3.26 -52.96 -25.40
CA HIS A 156 -2.86 -51.57 -25.60
C HIS A 156 -1.40 -51.43 -26.05
N SER A 157 -0.48 -52.28 -25.57
CA SER A 157 0.92 -52.22 -25.98
C SER A 157 1.18 -52.78 -27.39
N GLN A 158 0.51 -53.86 -27.79
CA GLN A 158 0.70 -54.47 -29.12
C GLN A 158 0.20 -53.60 -30.28
N LYS A 159 -0.73 -52.67 -30.05
CA LYS A 159 -1.19 -51.74 -31.09
C LYS A 159 -0.09 -50.78 -31.57
N VAL A 160 0.98 -50.58 -30.81
CA VAL A 160 2.10 -49.69 -31.20
C VAL A 160 3.11 -50.40 -32.11
N LEU A 161 3.23 -51.74 -32.03
CA LEU A 161 4.23 -52.52 -32.79
C LEU A 161 3.79 -52.97 -34.19
N ARG A 162 2.50 -52.86 -34.54
CA ARG A 162 1.97 -53.37 -35.83
C ARG A 162 2.10 -52.40 -37.02
N THR A 163 2.70 -51.23 -36.82
CA THR A 163 2.75 -50.17 -37.86
C THR A 163 4.04 -50.16 -38.70
N GLU A 164 5.03 -51.02 -38.46
CA GLU A 164 6.36 -50.90 -39.11
C GLU A 164 6.92 -52.12 -39.87
N VAL A 165 6.19 -53.24 -40.02
CA VAL A 165 6.76 -54.43 -40.68
C VAL A 165 5.82 -55.03 -41.72
N ALA A 166 5.87 -54.49 -42.95
CA ALA A 166 5.30 -55.14 -44.13
C ALA A 166 6.03 -54.70 -45.42
N VAL A 167 7.27 -55.19 -45.64
CA VAL A 167 7.87 -55.22 -46.99
C VAL A 167 8.55 -56.57 -47.24
N ALA A 168 7.85 -57.35 -48.06
CA ALA A 168 8.17 -58.48 -48.93
C ALA A 168 9.56 -59.13 -48.96
N SER A 169 9.55 -60.47 -48.89
CA SER A 169 10.60 -61.39 -49.34
C SER A 169 9.99 -62.40 -50.34
N VAL A 170 10.52 -62.48 -51.57
CA VAL A 170 10.35 -63.65 -52.46
C VAL A 170 11.62 -63.84 -53.27
N SER A 171 12.18 -65.05 -53.18
CA SER A 171 13.29 -65.59 -53.96
C SER A 171 12.80 -66.68 -54.92
N VAL A 172 13.62 -67.03 -55.93
CA VAL A 172 13.95 -68.40 -56.43
C VAL A 172 14.30 -68.39 -57.94
N ALA A 173 15.31 -69.19 -58.31
CA ALA A 173 15.80 -69.59 -59.66
C ALA A 173 16.15 -71.12 -59.60
N PRO A 174 16.61 -71.85 -60.65
CA PRO A 174 16.45 -71.80 -62.14
C PRO A 174 16.28 -73.19 -62.88
N VAL A 175 16.27 -73.17 -64.25
CA VAL A 175 16.74 -74.15 -65.30
C VAL A 175 15.73 -75.10 -66.04
N VAL A 176 15.60 -75.01 -67.41
CA VAL A 176 15.72 -76.04 -68.50
C VAL A 176 15.83 -75.43 -69.94
N ALA A 177 16.84 -75.85 -70.73
CA ALA A 177 17.65 -75.07 -71.68
C ALA A 177 17.31 -74.85 -73.18
N GLU A 178 16.11 -75.17 -73.72
CA GLU A 178 15.86 -74.86 -75.16
C GLU A 178 14.49 -74.23 -75.49
N LYS A 179 13.48 -74.42 -74.64
CA LYS A 179 12.37 -73.46 -74.48
C LYS A 179 12.80 -72.21 -73.71
N GLU A 180 13.99 -72.28 -73.12
CA GLU A 180 14.66 -71.21 -72.38
C GLU A 180 14.98 -70.00 -73.25
N SER A 181 15.26 -70.11 -74.55
CA SER A 181 15.62 -68.91 -75.33
C SER A 181 14.42 -67.98 -75.59
N GLU A 182 13.24 -68.55 -75.81
CA GLU A 182 11.98 -67.79 -75.93
C GLU A 182 11.48 -67.36 -74.55
N PHE A 183 11.54 -68.24 -73.55
CA PHE A 183 11.20 -67.90 -72.17
C PHE A 183 12.14 -66.84 -71.57
N LEU A 184 13.46 -66.88 -71.86
CA LEU A 184 14.44 -65.88 -71.46
C LEU A 184 14.26 -64.57 -72.23
N ARG A 185 13.80 -64.61 -73.49
CA ARG A 185 13.41 -63.40 -74.24
C ARG A 185 12.14 -62.77 -73.67
N GLU A 186 11.12 -63.57 -73.35
CA GLU A 186 9.92 -63.09 -72.66
C GLU A 186 10.26 -62.58 -71.25
N MET A 187 11.15 -63.27 -70.52
CA MET A 187 11.68 -62.80 -69.24
C MET A 187 12.49 -61.50 -69.40
N LEU A 188 13.32 -61.38 -70.43
CA LEU A 188 14.08 -60.16 -70.71
C LEU A 188 13.15 -59.00 -71.03
N LEU A 189 12.15 -59.20 -71.90
CA LEU A 189 11.12 -58.19 -72.18
C LEU A 189 10.31 -57.83 -70.93
N ALA A 190 9.99 -58.82 -70.09
CA ALA A 190 9.32 -58.59 -68.82
C ALA A 190 10.21 -57.79 -67.86
N VAL A 191 11.50 -58.10 -67.77
CA VAL A 191 12.49 -57.38 -66.96
C VAL A 191 12.71 -55.97 -67.50
N GLU A 192 12.81 -55.76 -68.81
CA GLU A 192 12.93 -54.46 -69.46
C GLU A 192 11.68 -53.61 -69.22
N SER A 193 10.48 -54.19 -69.32
CA SER A 193 9.23 -53.48 -69.01
C SER A 193 9.15 -53.07 -67.53
N LYS A 194 9.62 -53.95 -66.62
CA LYS A 194 9.70 -53.67 -65.19
C LYS A 194 10.77 -52.63 -64.90
N LEU A 195 11.91 -52.68 -65.58
CA LEU A 195 12.98 -51.69 -65.47
C LEU A 195 12.48 -50.32 -65.92
N ALA A 196 11.83 -50.23 -67.08
CA ALA A 196 11.23 -49.00 -67.58
C ALA A 196 10.14 -48.46 -66.63
N ARG A 197 9.38 -49.34 -65.99
CA ARG A 197 8.40 -48.96 -64.95
C ARG A 197 9.11 -48.41 -63.70
N VAL A 198 10.13 -49.10 -63.21
CA VAL A 198 10.93 -48.68 -62.04
C VAL A 198 11.66 -47.36 -62.31
N GLU A 199 12.15 -47.15 -63.53
CA GLU A 199 12.77 -45.87 -63.92
C GLU A 199 11.76 -44.73 -63.92
N ARG A 200 10.53 -44.95 -64.43
CA ARG A 200 9.45 -43.96 -64.33
C ARG A 200 9.10 -43.68 -62.87
N GLU A 201 8.90 -44.72 -62.06
CA GLU A 201 8.61 -44.59 -60.62
C GLU A 201 9.75 -43.87 -59.88
N LYS A 202 11.01 -44.11 -60.27
CA LYS A 202 12.19 -43.39 -59.73
C LYS A 202 12.15 -41.92 -60.12
N THR A 203 11.81 -41.58 -61.37
CA THR A 203 11.71 -40.17 -61.79
C THR A 203 10.58 -39.44 -61.09
N THR A 204 9.41 -40.06 -60.93
CA THR A 204 8.28 -39.46 -60.20
C THR A 204 8.60 -39.30 -58.72
N ALA A 205 9.22 -40.31 -58.09
CA ALA A 205 9.65 -40.22 -56.70
C ALA A 205 10.73 -39.14 -56.49
N ALA A 206 11.63 -38.96 -57.45
CA ALA A 206 12.64 -37.89 -57.39
C ALA A 206 12.01 -36.48 -57.51
N GLU A 207 10.98 -36.32 -58.34
CA GLU A 207 10.21 -35.07 -58.45
C GLU A 207 9.40 -34.77 -57.18
N GLU A 208 8.75 -35.79 -56.59
CA GLU A 208 8.04 -35.67 -55.32
C GLU A 208 8.98 -35.28 -54.18
N LEU A 209 10.17 -35.90 -54.13
CA LEU A 209 11.19 -35.59 -53.12
C LEU A 209 11.71 -34.16 -53.26
N ARG A 210 11.87 -33.65 -54.49
CA ARG A 210 12.20 -32.23 -54.73
C ARG A 210 11.11 -31.30 -54.22
N LYS A 211 9.84 -31.57 -54.54
CA LYS A 211 8.71 -30.74 -54.07
C LYS A 211 8.62 -30.73 -52.54
N LEU A 212 8.83 -31.87 -51.90
CA LEU A 212 8.85 -31.96 -50.43
C LEU A 212 10.04 -31.19 -49.83
N GLN A 213 11.21 -31.21 -50.47
CA GLN A 213 12.36 -30.42 -50.04
C GLN A 213 12.12 -28.91 -50.16
N GLU A 214 11.49 -28.46 -51.25
CA GLU A 214 11.10 -27.06 -51.44
C GLU A 214 10.08 -26.61 -50.37
N GLN A 215 9.02 -27.41 -50.15
CA GLN A 215 8.05 -27.15 -49.09
C GLN A 215 8.71 -27.13 -47.71
N HIS A 216 9.65 -28.04 -47.45
CA HIS A 216 10.37 -28.05 -46.18
C HIS A 216 11.20 -26.77 -45.98
N ALA A 217 11.91 -26.32 -47.01
CA ALA A 217 12.66 -25.07 -46.95
C ALA A 217 11.75 -23.86 -46.71
N GLU A 218 10.59 -23.79 -47.35
CA GLU A 218 9.59 -22.75 -47.10
C GLU A 218 9.09 -22.77 -45.65
N THR A 219 8.75 -23.95 -45.12
CA THR A 219 8.31 -24.06 -43.72
C THR A 219 9.39 -23.67 -42.72
N GLN A 220 10.66 -23.97 -43.01
CA GLN A 220 11.78 -23.53 -42.18
C GLN A 220 11.95 -22.01 -42.20
N ALA A 221 11.80 -21.37 -43.36
CA ALA A 221 11.87 -19.91 -43.47
C ALA A 221 10.74 -19.23 -42.66
N LEU A 222 9.51 -19.72 -42.77
CA LEU A 222 8.37 -19.21 -41.99
C LEU A 222 8.56 -19.42 -40.49
N LEU A 223 9.17 -20.53 -40.08
CA LEU A 223 9.49 -20.80 -38.69
C LEU A 223 10.56 -19.84 -38.15
N GLY A 224 11.56 -19.51 -38.97
CA GLY A 224 12.55 -18.47 -38.65
C GLY A 224 11.89 -17.09 -38.46
N GLU A 225 11.02 -16.67 -39.37
CA GLU A 225 10.28 -15.40 -39.24
C GLU A 225 9.38 -15.38 -37.99
N ALA A 226 8.72 -16.49 -37.68
CA ALA A 226 7.89 -16.62 -36.49
C ALA A 226 8.73 -16.49 -35.21
N GLN A 227 9.93 -17.06 -35.19
CA GLN A 227 10.87 -16.93 -34.06
C GLN A 227 11.37 -15.49 -33.90
N GLU A 228 11.67 -14.78 -34.99
CA GLU A 228 12.05 -13.35 -34.91
C GLU A 228 10.90 -12.48 -34.39
N ARG A 229 9.66 -12.74 -34.85
CA ARG A 229 8.47 -12.05 -34.34
C ARG A 229 8.26 -12.34 -32.86
N LEU A 230 8.46 -13.59 -32.43
CA LEU A 230 8.35 -13.97 -31.01
C LEU A 230 9.40 -13.25 -30.17
N ALA A 231 10.66 -13.21 -30.60
CA ALA A 231 11.73 -12.49 -29.90
C ALA A 231 11.44 -10.98 -29.79
N LYS A 232 10.81 -10.38 -30.80
CA LYS A 232 10.36 -8.98 -30.74
C LYS A 232 9.23 -8.79 -29.70
N VAL A 233 8.29 -9.72 -29.62
CA VAL A 233 7.22 -9.70 -28.61
C VAL A 233 7.79 -9.84 -27.20
N ASP A 234 8.72 -10.78 -26.99
CA ASP A 234 9.40 -10.94 -25.69
C ASP A 234 10.15 -9.66 -25.28
N GLY A 235 10.76 -8.97 -26.26
CA GLY A 235 11.37 -7.65 -26.07
C GLY A 235 10.36 -6.60 -25.62
N LEU A 236 9.21 -6.50 -26.29
CA LEU A 236 8.12 -5.58 -25.92
C LEU A 236 7.53 -5.90 -24.54
N ASP A 237 7.42 -7.17 -24.16
CA ASP A 237 6.96 -7.57 -22.83
C ASP A 237 7.93 -7.12 -21.74
N SER A 238 9.24 -7.18 -22.02
CA SER A 238 10.26 -6.66 -21.11
C SER A 238 10.20 -5.14 -20.95
N GLU A 239 9.92 -4.41 -22.02
CA GLU A 239 9.72 -2.95 -22.00
C GLU A 239 8.43 -2.59 -21.26
N LEU A 240 7.35 -3.31 -21.51
CA LEU A 240 6.07 -3.16 -20.82
C LEU A 240 6.20 -3.43 -19.31
N ALA A 241 7.00 -4.41 -18.91
CA ALA A 241 7.28 -4.69 -17.50
C ALA A 241 8.04 -3.51 -16.84
N ARG A 242 9.03 -2.94 -17.52
CA ARG A 242 9.75 -1.75 -17.02
C ARG A 242 8.85 -0.52 -16.91
N GLU A 243 7.98 -0.28 -17.89
CA GLU A 243 6.99 0.80 -17.85
C GLU A 243 5.98 0.62 -16.71
N LYS A 244 5.52 -0.62 -16.45
CA LYS A 244 4.66 -0.93 -15.29
C LYS A 244 5.37 -0.60 -13.98
N GLU A 245 6.63 -1.01 -13.81
CA GLU A 245 7.41 -0.69 -12.61
C GLU A 245 7.59 0.82 -12.45
N GLN A 246 7.94 1.55 -13.51
CA GLN A 246 8.04 3.01 -13.48
C GLN A 246 6.70 3.66 -13.09
N ARG A 247 5.59 3.20 -13.65
CA ARG A 247 4.26 3.70 -13.31
C ARG A 247 3.91 3.45 -11.84
N GLU A 248 4.24 2.28 -11.30
CA GLU A 248 4.04 1.96 -9.88
C GLU A 248 4.87 2.88 -8.97
N THR A 249 6.13 3.14 -9.33
CA THR A 249 6.98 4.07 -8.56
C THR A 249 6.43 5.49 -8.57
N VAL A 250 5.97 5.99 -9.73
CA VAL A 250 5.35 7.31 -9.87
C VAL A 250 4.03 7.37 -9.09
N GLN A 251 3.23 6.30 -9.12
CA GLN A 251 1.98 6.22 -8.37
C GLN A 251 2.24 6.24 -6.85
N ALA A 252 3.26 5.54 -6.36
CA ALA A 252 3.67 5.59 -4.96
C ALA A 252 4.15 7.00 -4.55
N GLN A 253 4.89 7.69 -5.41
CA GLN A 253 5.28 9.09 -5.18
C GLN A 253 4.07 10.03 -5.16
N LEU A 254 3.10 9.83 -6.05
CA LEU A 254 1.85 10.60 -6.08
C LEU A 254 1.03 10.39 -4.81
N GLN A 255 0.94 9.17 -4.30
CA GLN A 255 0.25 8.90 -3.02
C GLN A 255 0.96 9.57 -1.84
N ARG A 256 2.29 9.52 -1.78
CA ARG A 256 3.08 10.21 -0.75
C ARG A 256 2.91 11.72 -0.81
N THR A 257 2.91 12.31 -1.99
CA THR A 257 2.69 13.76 -2.15
C THR A 257 1.28 14.18 -1.79
N ARG A 258 0.25 13.37 -2.14
CA ARG A 258 -1.13 13.59 -1.69
C ARG A 258 -1.27 13.53 -0.18
N ALA A 259 -0.64 12.56 0.48
CA ALA A 259 -0.66 12.46 1.95
C ALA A 259 -0.01 13.70 2.60
N LYS A 260 1.14 14.14 2.09
CA LYS A 260 1.80 15.38 2.56
C LYS A 260 0.95 16.62 2.33
N LEU A 261 0.29 16.71 1.17
CA LEU A 261 -0.60 17.83 0.85
C LEU A 261 -1.79 17.86 1.80
N GLN A 262 -2.40 16.71 2.10
CA GLN A 262 -3.50 16.65 3.06
C GLN A 262 -3.04 17.09 4.45
N GLN A 263 -1.89 16.59 4.91
CA GLN A 263 -1.31 17.01 6.18
C GLN A 263 -1.02 18.52 6.23
N ALA A 264 -0.56 19.11 5.13
CA ALA A 264 -0.34 20.54 5.03
C ALA A 264 -1.66 21.34 5.13
N LYS A 265 -2.73 20.88 4.47
CA LYS A 265 -4.06 21.48 4.55
C LYS A 265 -4.65 21.40 5.96
N ASP A 266 -4.53 20.24 6.61
CA ASP A 266 -5.03 20.07 7.98
C ASP A 266 -4.27 21.00 8.95
N ARG A 267 -2.96 21.15 8.75
CA ARG A 267 -2.14 22.09 9.52
C ARG A 267 -2.52 23.54 9.25
N GLU A 268 -2.80 23.90 8.00
CA GLU A 268 -3.24 25.24 7.63
C GLU A 268 -4.58 25.58 8.27
N ALA A 269 -5.55 24.66 8.25
CA ALA A 269 -6.84 24.82 8.92
C ALA A 269 -6.65 25.06 10.44
N LEU A 270 -5.81 24.25 11.10
CA LEU A 270 -5.49 24.45 12.52
C LEU A 270 -4.81 25.79 12.81
N LEU A 271 -3.94 26.27 11.91
CA LEU A 271 -3.28 27.56 12.07
C LEU A 271 -4.29 28.71 11.90
N ASN A 272 -5.22 28.61 10.96
CA ASN A 272 -6.29 29.59 10.77
C ASN A 272 -7.21 29.64 12.00
N ASP A 273 -7.67 28.50 12.51
CA ASP A 273 -8.48 28.45 13.75
C ASP A 273 -7.76 29.10 14.95
N ASN A 274 -6.43 28.93 15.03
CA ASN A 274 -5.63 29.55 16.09
C ASN A 274 -5.43 31.05 15.88
N LEU A 275 -5.31 31.51 14.63
CA LEU A 275 -5.26 32.93 14.29
C LEU A 275 -6.58 33.61 14.62
N ASP A 276 -7.71 33.00 14.30
CA ASP A 276 -9.04 33.53 14.62
C ASP A 276 -9.22 33.69 16.14
N LYS A 277 -8.87 32.65 16.92
CA LYS A 277 -8.88 32.73 18.39
C LYS A 277 -7.92 33.77 18.95
N ALA A 278 -6.77 33.98 18.31
CA ALA A 278 -5.82 35.00 18.73
C ALA A 278 -6.35 36.41 18.43
N ASN A 279 -7.00 36.58 17.28
CA ASN A 279 -7.63 37.84 16.88
C ASN A 279 -8.83 38.18 17.77
N GLU A 280 -9.68 37.20 18.11
CA GLU A 280 -10.78 37.38 19.07
C GLU A 280 -10.27 37.84 20.45
N LYS A 281 -9.19 37.22 20.95
CA LYS A 281 -8.55 37.61 22.21
C LYS A 281 -7.90 38.99 22.12
N ALA A 282 -7.29 39.32 20.99
CA ALA A 282 -6.72 40.66 20.79
C ALA A 282 -7.82 41.72 20.84
N ALA A 283 -8.94 41.49 20.13
CA ALA A 283 -10.09 42.38 20.15
C ALA A 283 -10.68 42.54 21.56
N SER A 284 -10.83 41.44 22.33
CA SER A 284 -11.35 41.53 23.71
C SER A 284 -10.41 42.33 24.63
N LEU A 285 -9.09 42.16 24.48
CA LEU A 285 -8.10 42.91 25.26
C LEU A 285 -8.06 44.40 24.86
N GLU A 286 -8.28 44.72 23.58
CA GLU A 286 -8.42 46.10 23.11
C GLU A 286 -9.64 46.78 23.73
N ASP A 287 -10.77 46.07 23.82
CA ASP A 287 -12.00 46.55 24.48
C ASP A 287 -11.79 46.74 25.99
N GLU A 288 -11.18 45.77 26.68
CA GLU A 288 -10.85 45.87 28.11
C GLU A 288 -9.90 47.05 28.39
N LEU A 289 -8.89 47.26 27.53
CA LEU A 289 -7.99 48.40 27.65
C LEU A 289 -8.71 49.72 27.44
N ALA A 290 -9.60 49.80 26.45
CA ALA A 290 -10.41 50.99 26.19
C ALA A 290 -11.32 51.34 27.39
N GLN A 291 -11.94 50.32 28.00
CA GLN A 291 -12.74 50.46 29.21
C GLN A 291 -11.87 50.94 30.39
N ALA A 292 -10.73 50.31 30.65
CA ALA A 292 -9.83 50.71 31.73
C ALA A 292 -9.33 52.16 31.57
N VAL A 293 -9.06 52.59 30.33
CA VAL A 293 -8.70 53.99 30.03
C VAL A 293 -9.86 54.94 30.29
N ALA A 294 -11.10 54.56 29.98
CA ALA A 294 -12.28 55.38 30.29
C ALA A 294 -12.47 55.52 31.81
N GLU A 295 -12.41 54.43 32.55
CA GLU A 295 -12.49 54.41 34.02
C GLU A 295 -11.37 55.26 34.66
N ALA A 296 -10.13 55.14 34.17
CA ALA A 296 -9.02 55.95 34.66
C ALA A 296 -9.25 57.46 34.43
N ARG A 297 -9.85 57.85 33.29
CA ARG A 297 -10.22 59.24 33.01
C ARG A 297 -11.33 59.74 33.92
N GLU A 298 -12.32 58.89 34.24
CA GLU A 298 -13.38 59.24 35.19
C GLU A 298 -12.84 59.42 36.60
N LEU A 299 -11.98 58.52 37.07
CA LEU A 299 -11.29 58.64 38.35
C LEU A 299 -10.43 59.91 38.40
N GLN A 300 -9.75 60.26 37.31
CA GLN A 300 -8.99 61.51 37.21
C GLN A 300 -9.89 62.74 37.35
N ARG A 301 -11.07 62.75 36.70
CA ARG A 301 -12.06 63.84 36.83
C ARG A 301 -12.59 63.96 38.26
N LEU A 302 -12.94 62.84 38.90
CA LEU A 302 -13.40 62.82 40.28
C LEU A 302 -12.32 63.31 41.26
N ASN A 303 -11.07 62.92 41.04
CA ASN A 303 -9.94 63.38 41.85
C ASN A 303 -9.72 64.90 41.72
N GLN A 304 -9.82 65.44 40.49
CA GLN A 304 -9.79 66.89 40.26
C GLN A 304 -10.92 67.61 41.01
N GLN A 305 -12.15 67.08 40.94
CA GLN A 305 -13.29 67.64 41.69
C GLN A 305 -13.08 67.61 43.21
N LEU A 306 -12.62 66.49 43.75
CA LEU A 306 -12.30 66.34 45.17
C LEU A 306 -11.19 67.31 45.60
N THR A 307 -10.20 67.55 44.75
CA THR A 307 -9.11 68.51 45.01
C THR A 307 -9.66 69.94 45.09
N VAL A 308 -10.55 70.33 44.16
CA VAL A 308 -11.22 71.63 44.19
C VAL A 308 -12.08 71.77 45.45
N GLN A 309 -12.94 70.80 45.74
CA GLN A 309 -13.79 70.79 46.94
C GLN A 309 -12.95 70.87 48.22
N SER A 310 -11.88 70.08 48.32
CA SER A 310 -10.96 70.13 49.47
C SER A 310 -10.31 71.52 49.61
N GLY A 311 -9.98 72.16 48.49
CA GLY A 311 -9.52 73.55 48.45
C GLY A 311 -10.56 74.53 48.97
N GLU A 312 -11.83 74.38 48.57
CA GLU A 312 -12.94 75.19 49.07
C GLU A 312 -13.21 74.97 50.55
N PHE A 313 -13.23 73.71 51.03
CA PHE A 313 -13.35 73.38 52.44
C PHE A 313 -12.25 74.04 53.26
N ARG A 314 -10.99 73.96 52.81
CA ARG A 314 -9.86 74.65 53.47
C ARG A 314 -10.01 76.17 53.47
N ARG A 315 -10.62 76.77 52.44
CA ARG A 315 -10.91 78.23 52.41
C ARG A 315 -12.02 78.59 53.40
N ARG A 316 -13.09 77.79 53.46
CA ARG A 316 -14.18 77.98 54.43
C ARG A 316 -13.68 77.82 55.86
N GLU A 317 -12.87 76.79 56.11
CA GLU A 317 -12.21 76.56 57.40
C GLU A 317 -11.39 77.79 57.80
N ARG A 318 -10.51 78.29 56.93
CA ARG A 318 -9.75 79.53 57.20
C ARG A 318 -10.61 80.76 57.45
N ALA A 319 -11.73 80.91 56.74
CA ALA A 319 -12.65 82.02 56.97
C ALA A 319 -13.30 81.91 58.35
N THR A 320 -13.74 80.71 58.74
CA THR A 320 -14.31 80.46 60.07
C THR A 320 -13.28 80.63 61.19
N THR A 321 -12.02 80.23 60.99
CA THR A 321 -10.96 80.45 61.98
C THR A 321 -10.67 81.94 62.14
N LEU A 322 -10.62 82.72 61.05
CA LEU A 322 -10.46 84.18 61.13
C LEU A 322 -11.65 84.84 61.84
N GLN A 323 -12.88 84.42 61.55
CA GLN A 323 -14.06 84.91 62.28
C GLN A 323 -14.00 84.58 63.76
N LEU A 324 -13.55 83.38 64.13
CA LEU A 324 -13.35 82.97 65.51
C LEU A 324 -12.26 83.83 66.19
N GLU A 325 -11.13 84.09 65.53
CA GLU A 325 -10.09 84.98 66.04
C GLU A 325 -10.62 86.41 66.24
N HIS A 326 -11.42 86.94 65.30
CA HIS A 326 -12.06 88.24 65.45
C HIS A 326 -13.04 88.28 66.63
N ALA A 327 -13.86 87.24 66.79
CA ALA A 327 -14.78 87.12 67.92
C ALA A 327 -14.02 87.04 69.25
N GLN A 328 -12.92 86.28 69.32
CA GLN A 328 -12.05 86.21 70.48
C GLN A 328 -11.42 87.57 70.81
N ARG A 329 -10.94 88.33 69.81
CA ARG A 329 -10.44 89.70 70.01
C ARG A 329 -11.53 90.67 70.49
N ALA A 330 -12.74 90.56 69.95
CA ALA A 330 -13.86 91.37 70.41
C ALA A 330 -14.23 91.01 71.87
N GLN A 331 -14.18 89.72 72.23
CA GLN A 331 -14.41 89.25 73.59
C GLN A 331 -13.34 89.78 74.56
N THR A 332 -12.05 89.77 74.18
CA THR A 332 -11.00 90.33 75.03
C THR A 332 -11.13 91.85 75.18
N LEU A 333 -11.49 92.57 74.11
CA LEU A 333 -11.78 94.01 74.19
C LEU A 333 -13.00 94.30 75.07
N LEU A 334 -14.07 93.49 74.99
CA LEU A 334 -15.23 93.60 75.87
C LEU A 334 -14.86 93.33 77.33
N GLN A 335 -14.05 92.31 77.60
CA GLN A 335 -13.52 92.04 78.94
C GLN A 335 -12.71 93.22 79.46
N GLN A 336 -11.81 93.79 78.64
CA GLN A 336 -11.04 94.99 78.99
C GLN A 336 -11.93 96.22 79.21
N GLY A 337 -12.98 96.40 78.42
CA GLY A 337 -13.96 97.47 78.60
C GLY A 337 -14.77 97.29 79.89
N MET A 338 -15.19 96.07 80.19
CA MET A 338 -15.89 95.72 81.43
C MET A 338 -15.01 95.90 82.66
N THR A 339 -13.73 95.53 82.60
CA THR A 339 -12.78 95.78 83.70
C THR A 339 -12.50 97.28 83.87
N ALA A 340 -12.35 98.04 82.78
CA ALA A 340 -12.21 99.50 82.85
C ALA A 340 -13.47 100.19 83.42
N LEU A 341 -14.68 99.73 83.05
CA LEU A 341 -15.95 100.19 83.63
C LEU A 341 -16.07 99.82 85.12
N ALA A 342 -15.64 98.62 85.51
CA ALA A 342 -15.59 98.22 86.90
C ALA A 342 -14.66 99.14 87.70
N MET A 343 -13.47 99.46 87.17
CA MET A 343 -12.54 100.42 87.76
C MET A 343 -13.12 101.84 87.86
N ALA A 344 -13.86 102.32 86.84
CA ALA A 344 -14.48 103.64 86.84
C ALA A 344 -15.66 103.78 87.82
N ASN A 345 -16.40 102.69 88.08
CA ASN A 345 -17.50 102.65 89.03
C ASN A 345 -17.06 102.40 90.49
N GLY A 346 -15.76 102.55 90.79
CA GLY A 346 -15.23 102.39 92.15
C GLY A 346 -15.16 100.95 92.65
N ALA A 347 -15.35 99.96 91.76
CA ALA A 347 -15.05 98.58 92.08
C ALA A 347 -13.56 98.34 91.83
N THR A 348 -12.78 98.31 92.90
CA THR A 348 -11.41 97.80 92.87
C THR A 348 -11.44 96.37 92.32
N PRO A 349 -10.71 96.04 91.25
CA PRO A 349 -10.57 94.66 90.85
C PRO A 349 -9.77 93.96 91.95
N GLU A 350 -10.46 93.15 92.75
CA GLU A 350 -9.81 92.12 93.54
C GLU A 350 -9.06 91.24 92.54
N ILE A 351 -7.74 91.38 92.54
CA ILE A 351 -6.83 90.40 91.97
C ILE A 351 -7.04 89.15 92.82
N SER A 352 -7.96 88.28 92.39
CA SER A 352 -8.03 86.94 92.93
C SER A 352 -6.79 86.21 92.44
N GLU A 353 -5.83 86.03 93.34
CA GLU A 353 -4.61 85.21 93.21
C GLU A 353 -4.96 83.71 93.06
N GLY A 354 -5.78 83.39 92.07
CA GLY A 354 -6.38 82.06 91.89
C GLY A 354 -6.09 81.40 90.55
N ASP A 355 -5.11 81.89 89.77
CA ASP A 355 -4.71 81.25 88.50
C ASP A 355 -3.17 81.20 88.36
N VAL A 356 -2.53 80.64 89.38
CA VAL A 356 -1.20 80.01 89.26
C VAL A 356 -1.39 78.57 89.68
N VAL A 357 -1.70 77.69 88.71
CA VAL A 357 -1.48 76.22 88.66
C VAL A 357 -2.51 75.62 87.70
N SER A 358 -2.15 75.57 86.41
CA SER A 358 -2.58 74.54 85.45
C SER A 358 -1.69 74.61 84.20
N ALA A 359 -0.39 74.61 84.42
CA ALA A 359 0.64 74.38 83.39
C ALA A 359 1.47 73.13 83.75
N ALA A 360 0.81 72.03 84.11
CA ALA A 360 1.42 70.71 84.22
C ALA A 360 0.33 69.64 84.39
N ALA A 361 -0.02 68.96 83.28
CA ALA A 361 -0.67 67.64 83.17
C ALA A 361 -1.78 67.64 82.11
N ARG A 362 -1.40 67.35 80.87
CA ARG A 362 -2.21 66.63 79.84
C ARG A 362 -1.34 66.37 78.61
N THR A 363 -0.41 65.44 78.74
CA THR A 363 0.22 64.77 77.59
C THR A 363 0.13 63.27 77.77
N THR A 364 -1.09 62.74 77.70
CA THR A 364 -1.33 61.34 77.31
C THR A 364 -2.65 61.23 76.55
N HIS A 365 -2.56 60.45 75.46
CA HIS A 365 -3.62 59.86 74.67
C HIS A 365 -4.26 60.64 73.49
N ARG A 366 -3.75 60.24 72.32
CA ARG A 366 -4.48 59.53 71.24
C ARG A 366 -4.73 60.38 69.99
N ARG A 367 -3.76 60.34 69.07
CA ARG A 367 -3.94 60.67 67.65
C ARG A 367 -3.56 59.43 66.82
N PRO A 368 -4.39 59.04 65.83
CA PRO A 368 -4.20 57.81 65.08
C PRO A 368 -3.10 57.96 64.02
N ALA A 369 -2.56 56.80 63.65
CA ALA A 369 -1.52 56.54 62.67
C ALA A 369 -1.64 57.34 61.37
N ALA A 370 -0.51 57.87 60.91
CA ALA A 370 -0.22 58.07 59.50
C ALA A 370 1.23 57.67 59.25
N ARG A 371 1.39 56.57 58.51
CA ARG A 371 2.64 56.03 57.99
C ARG A 371 3.32 57.06 57.09
N GLU A 372 4.51 57.51 57.46
CA GLU A 372 5.58 57.80 56.52
C GLU A 372 6.42 56.53 56.42
N ASP A 373 6.23 55.79 55.34
CA ASP A 373 7.16 54.78 54.80
C ASP A 373 6.56 54.40 53.44
N LEU A 374 7.07 55.01 52.37
CA LEU A 374 7.11 54.51 50.98
C LEU A 374 7.69 55.60 50.08
N ALA A 375 8.97 55.86 50.28
CA ALA A 375 9.84 56.51 49.29
C ALA A 375 11.04 55.58 49.04
N GLU A 376 10.77 54.35 48.57
CA GLU A 376 11.81 53.45 48.03
C GLU A 376 11.17 52.32 47.20
N ALA A 377 10.74 52.60 45.97
CA ALA A 377 10.45 51.58 44.94
C ALA A 377 10.24 52.23 43.56
N ALA A 378 11.27 52.89 43.02
CA ALA A 378 11.28 53.33 41.62
C ALA A 378 12.72 53.41 41.06
N ALA A 379 13.50 52.34 41.21
CA ALA A 379 14.73 52.11 40.45
C ALA A 379 15.23 50.68 40.68
N ALA A 380 14.60 49.70 40.05
CA ALA A 380 15.18 48.37 39.85
C ALA A 380 14.64 47.76 38.57
N SER A 381 15.03 48.37 37.46
CA SER A 381 15.25 47.62 36.22
C SER A 381 16.39 46.62 36.47
N PHE A 382 16.35 45.50 35.73
CA PHE A 382 17.48 44.58 35.50
C PHE A 382 17.84 43.55 36.60
N SER A 383 17.14 42.42 36.57
CA SER A 383 17.71 41.06 36.38
C SER A 383 16.51 40.10 36.26
N GLY A 384 16.42 39.17 35.33
CA GLY A 384 17.47 38.34 34.77
C GLY A 384 17.31 36.88 35.20
N GLU A 385 16.08 36.34 35.28
CA GLU A 385 15.87 34.91 35.53
C GLU A 385 15.34 34.16 34.31
N ARG A 386 16.26 33.36 33.77
CA ARG A 386 16.06 32.30 32.80
C ARG A 386 15.09 31.26 33.37
N MET A 387 13.99 31.00 32.67
CA MET A 387 13.34 29.69 32.71
C MET A 387 13.32 29.12 31.29
N SER A 388 14.07 28.04 31.15
CA SER A 388 14.37 27.32 29.94
C SER A 388 13.14 26.64 29.34
N SER A 389 13.09 26.70 28.02
CA SER A 389 12.42 25.78 27.10
C SER A 389 12.53 24.28 27.46
N ARG A 390 11.54 23.50 26.94
CA ARG A 390 11.42 22.02 26.79
C ARG A 390 10.62 21.35 27.92
N LYS A 391 9.62 20.49 27.70
CA LYS A 391 9.14 19.73 26.52
C LYS A 391 7.68 19.35 26.81
N ARG A 392 6.77 19.57 25.86
CA ARG A 392 5.52 18.80 25.78
C ARG A 392 5.79 17.60 24.88
N SER A 393 5.51 16.41 25.38
CA SER A 393 5.28 15.22 24.56
C SER A 393 4.10 14.49 25.18
N ALA A 394 2.92 14.75 24.62
CA ALA A 394 1.79 13.84 24.68
C ALA A 394 1.89 12.96 23.43
N ALA A 395 2.01 11.65 23.63
CA ALA A 395 1.86 10.65 22.59
C ALA A 395 0.96 9.54 23.15
N GLN A 396 -0.05 9.27 22.33
CA GLN A 396 -1.05 8.19 22.22
C GLN A 396 -0.87 6.85 22.94
N PRO A 397 -1.97 6.07 23.05
CA PRO A 397 -1.98 4.69 23.53
C PRO A 397 -1.42 3.76 22.45
N SER A 398 -0.69 2.73 22.89
CA SER A 398 -0.24 1.62 22.05
C SER A 398 -0.79 0.33 22.62
N ASP A 399 -1.47 -0.42 21.75
CA ASP A 399 -1.95 -1.78 21.94
C ASP A 399 -0.81 -2.75 22.25
N ASP A 400 -1.09 -3.66 23.18
CA ASP A 400 -0.29 -4.84 23.49
C ASP A 400 -0.52 -5.93 22.42
N LEU A 401 0.52 -6.26 21.65
CA LEU A 401 0.68 -7.60 21.06
C LEU A 401 2.16 -8.01 21.02
N GLU A 402 2.42 -9.11 21.72
CA GLU A 402 3.35 -10.21 21.42
C GLU A 402 4.86 -9.93 21.25
N LEU A 403 5.64 -10.46 22.20
CA LEU A 403 7.02 -10.88 22.01
C LEU A 403 7.12 -12.37 22.27
N ASP A 404 7.53 -13.11 21.25
CA ASP A 404 8.22 -14.38 21.42
C ASP A 404 9.46 -14.42 20.49
N SER A 405 10.49 -15.13 20.95
CA SER A 405 11.68 -15.59 20.20
C SER A 405 12.93 -14.69 20.03
N ARG A 406 13.80 -14.80 21.03
CA ARG A 406 15.20 -15.33 21.00
C ARG A 406 16.15 -15.09 19.80
N GLN A 407 17.38 -14.74 20.23
CA GLN A 407 18.73 -15.17 19.77
C GLN A 407 19.51 -14.36 18.72
N ALA A 408 20.62 -13.79 19.21
CA ALA A 408 21.83 -13.36 18.51
C ALA A 408 22.65 -14.61 18.03
N PRO A 409 23.79 -14.52 17.28
CA PRO A 409 24.88 -13.57 17.53
C PRO A 409 25.72 -13.04 16.33
N THR A 410 26.35 -11.89 16.61
CA THR A 410 27.67 -11.36 16.19
C THR A 410 28.41 -11.91 14.97
N ALA A 411 28.79 -11.00 14.06
CA ALA A 411 30.09 -11.01 13.37
C ALA A 411 30.52 -9.58 13.00
N ALA A 412 31.84 -9.37 12.94
CA ALA A 412 32.53 -8.11 13.07
C ALA A 412 33.01 -7.48 11.74
N ALA A 413 33.51 -6.23 11.89
CA ALA A 413 34.49 -5.51 11.04
C ALA A 413 33.95 -4.60 9.91
N PRO A 414 34.75 -3.66 9.38
CA PRO A 414 35.32 -2.51 10.11
C PRO A 414 35.13 -1.17 9.38
N SER A 415 35.44 -0.09 10.09
CA SER A 415 35.54 1.29 9.62
C SER A 415 36.36 1.47 8.34
N VAL A 416 35.85 2.29 7.41
CA VAL A 416 36.65 3.03 6.43
C VAL A 416 36.17 4.49 6.41
N ALA A 417 37.05 5.39 6.80
CA ALA A 417 36.97 6.80 6.51
C ALA A 417 37.73 7.09 5.20
N HIS A 418 37.17 7.91 4.31
CA HIS A 418 37.80 9.13 3.80
C HIS A 418 37.05 9.77 2.62
N SER A 419 36.85 11.09 2.76
CA SER A 419 37.03 12.18 1.79
C SER A 419 36.37 12.17 0.40
N SER A 420 35.53 13.20 0.20
CA SER A 420 35.62 14.20 -0.90
C SER A 420 34.50 15.22 -0.67
N SER A 421 34.75 16.47 -0.24
CA SER A 421 35.22 17.61 -1.04
C SER A 421 34.78 17.56 -2.51
N SER A 422 33.73 18.31 -2.88
CA SER A 422 33.91 19.54 -3.68
C SER A 422 32.58 20.05 -4.30
N MET A 423 32.52 21.39 -4.37
CA MET A 423 31.88 22.21 -5.41
C MET A 423 30.35 22.43 -5.39
N PHE A 424 29.98 23.53 -4.73
CA PHE A 424 28.84 24.36 -5.12
C PHE A 424 29.11 24.96 -6.51
N ALA A 425 28.34 24.52 -7.52
CA ALA A 425 28.28 25.18 -8.81
C ALA A 425 26.91 25.89 -8.95
N SER A 426 26.93 27.20 -8.73
CA SER A 426 25.84 28.10 -9.12
C SER A 426 25.72 28.13 -10.65
N ARG A 427 24.62 27.62 -11.21
CA ARG A 427 24.25 27.87 -12.62
C ARG A 427 22.99 28.72 -12.71
N LYS A 428 23.20 29.89 -13.31
CA LYS A 428 22.22 30.87 -13.79
C LYS A 428 21.14 30.21 -14.65
N ARG A 429 19.89 30.61 -14.42
CA ARG A 429 18.77 30.41 -15.34
C ARG A 429 19.01 31.28 -16.58
N ALA A 430 19.04 30.67 -17.75
CA ALA A 430 18.75 31.32 -19.02
C ALA A 430 17.38 30.82 -19.47
N ALA A 431 16.45 31.75 -19.64
CA ALA A 431 15.16 31.48 -20.25
C ALA A 431 15.35 31.32 -21.75
N ALA A 432 14.98 30.15 -22.29
CA ALA A 432 14.76 29.96 -23.71
C ALA A 432 13.29 29.54 -23.85
N SER A 433 12.54 30.38 -24.56
CA SER A 433 11.17 30.10 -25.01
C SER A 433 11.21 29.04 -26.10
N GLU A 434 10.76 27.84 -25.78
CA GLU A 434 10.59 26.77 -26.76
C GLU A 434 9.11 26.69 -27.18
N VAL A 435 8.92 26.85 -28.48
CA VAL A 435 7.65 26.89 -29.19
C VAL A 435 7.04 25.48 -29.20
N LEU A 436 5.79 25.38 -28.73
CA LEU A 436 4.97 24.16 -28.81
C LEU A 436 4.68 23.80 -30.28
N PRO A 437 4.85 22.54 -30.70
CA PRO A 437 4.34 22.08 -32.00
C PRO A 437 2.82 21.89 -31.95
N GLU A 438 2.15 22.39 -33.00
CA GLU A 438 0.72 22.28 -33.24
C GLU A 438 0.24 20.82 -33.25
N ALA A 439 -0.95 20.61 -32.67
CA ALA A 439 -1.64 19.32 -32.66
C ALA A 439 -2.17 18.97 -34.07
N PRO A 440 -2.12 17.69 -34.50
CA PRO A 440 -2.69 17.29 -35.78
C PRO A 440 -4.22 17.24 -35.72
N GLU A 441 -4.85 17.92 -36.68
CA GLU A 441 -6.29 17.90 -36.92
C GLU A 441 -6.78 16.49 -37.31
N PHE A 442 -7.67 15.92 -36.48
CA PHE A 442 -8.39 14.70 -36.83
C PHE A 442 -9.51 15.02 -37.84
N LYS A 443 -9.28 14.65 -39.11
CA LYS A 443 -10.33 14.57 -40.13
C LYS A 443 -11.33 13.47 -39.76
N ARG A 444 -12.58 13.85 -39.51
CA ARG A 444 -13.72 12.93 -39.41
C ARG A 444 -14.05 12.38 -40.80
N VAL A 445 -14.06 11.06 -40.92
CA VAL A 445 -14.60 10.33 -42.07
C VAL A 445 -16.13 10.33 -41.95
N PRO A 446 -16.90 10.66 -43.01
CA PRO A 446 -18.34 10.57 -42.98
C PRO A 446 -18.78 9.11 -43.13
N SER A 447 -19.62 8.68 -42.20
CA SER A 447 -20.39 7.44 -42.25
C SER A 447 -21.38 7.50 -43.42
N LEU A 448 -21.27 6.55 -44.35
CA LEU A 448 -22.32 6.22 -45.30
C LEU A 448 -22.85 4.82 -44.94
N LEU A 449 -24.18 4.78 -44.82
CA LEU A 449 -25.15 3.68 -44.98
C LEU A 449 -24.64 2.25 -45.12
#